data_AF-G0LYH2-F1
#
_entry.id   AF-G0LYH2-F1
#
_cell.length_a   1.000
_cell.length_b   1.000
_cell.length_c   1.000
_cell.angle_alpha   90.00
_cell.angle_beta   90.00
_cell.angle_gamma   90.00
#
_symmetry.space_group_name_H-M   'P 1'
#
loop_
_entity.id
_entity.type
_entity.pdbx_description
1 polymer ?
#
loop_
_entity_poly.entity_id
_entity_poly.type
_entity_poly.pdbx_seq_one_letter_code
_entity_poly.pdbx_strand_id
1 'polypeptide(L)'
;MAVKEKKRVQVQIDKELADNTEAVLSQLGLNPTTAINMFYKRIVADAALPFKPALSEAERANLSLLKATKETPVTEFKDAKEVADWLNDPDED
;
A
#
# COMPACT_ATOMS: atom_id res chain seq x y z
N MET A 1 35.72 25.72 -7.31
CA MET A 1 34.57 25.11 -6.58
C MET A 1 34.85 23.62 -6.45
N ALA A 2 34.87 23.07 -5.24
CA ALA A 2 35.09 21.63 -5.05
C ALA A 2 33.90 20.86 -5.63
N VAL A 3 34.15 19.96 -6.57
CA VAL A 3 33.12 19.04 -7.08
C VAL A 3 32.77 18.10 -5.93
N LYS A 4 31.56 18.20 -5.39
CA LYS A 4 31.07 17.22 -4.42
C LYS A 4 31.08 15.85 -5.07
N GLU A 5 31.78 14.90 -4.46
CA GLU A 5 31.74 13.50 -4.87
C GLU A 5 30.29 13.00 -4.87
N LYS A 6 29.91 12.30 -5.95
CA LYS A 6 28.57 11.73 -6.11
C LYS A 6 28.64 10.23 -5.86
N LYS A 7 27.71 9.72 -5.03
CA LYS A 7 27.51 8.28 -4.84
C LYS A 7 26.33 7.80 -5.67
N ARG A 8 26.50 6.72 -6.43
CA ARG A 8 25.40 6.05 -7.17
C ARG A 8 24.65 5.12 -6.24
N VAL A 9 23.32 5.16 -6.29
CA VAL A 9 22.42 4.23 -5.60
C VAL A 9 21.63 3.48 -6.66
N GLN A 10 21.60 2.15 -6.58
CA GLN A 10 20.84 1.27 -7.46
C GLN A 10 19.94 0.37 -6.61
N VAL A 11 18.66 0.32 -6.96
CA VAL A 11 17.64 -0.47 -6.28
C VAL A 11 16.72 -1.09 -7.32
N GLN A 12 16.19 -2.27 -7.04
CA GLN A 12 15.13 -2.88 -7.82
C GLN A 12 13.79 -2.53 -7.19
N ILE A 13 12.86 -2.08 -8.01
CA ILE A 13 11.48 -1.75 -7.62
C ILE A 13 10.55 -2.38 -8.65
N ASP A 14 9.31 -2.63 -8.22
CA ASP A 14 8.27 -3.05 -9.15
C ASP A 14 8.08 -1.99 -10.26
N LYS A 15 7.88 -2.47 -11.50
CA LYS A 15 7.82 -1.59 -12.67
C LYS A 15 6.58 -0.70 -12.65
N GLU A 16 5.43 -1.28 -12.34
CA GLU A 16 4.17 -0.53 -12.31
C GLU A 16 4.21 0.52 -11.19
N LEU A 17 4.75 0.16 -10.03
CA LEU A 17 4.99 1.11 -8.95
C LEU A 17 5.91 2.26 -9.37
N ALA A 18 6.98 1.97 -10.11
CA ALA A 18 7.91 2.98 -10.61
C ALA A 18 7.22 3.96 -11.56
N ASP A 19 6.51 3.43 -12.57
CA ASP A 19 5.83 4.20 -13.60
C ASP A 19 4.73 5.09 -12.98
N ASN A 20 3.92 4.54 -12.07
CA ASN A 20 2.89 5.29 -11.35
C ASN A 20 3.49 6.39 -10.47
N THR A 21 4.59 6.10 -9.77
CA THR A 21 5.27 7.09 -8.93
C THR A 21 5.83 8.24 -9.76
N GLU A 22 6.42 7.94 -10.92
CA GLU A 22 6.94 8.97 -11.83
C GLU A 22 5.83 9.88 -12.36
N ALA A 23 4.67 9.33 -12.72
CA ALA A 23 3.52 10.11 -13.14
C ALA A 23 3.05 11.09 -12.05
N VAL A 24 2.96 10.64 -10.80
CA VAL A 24 2.58 11.49 -9.65
C VAL A 24 3.64 12.56 -9.38
N LEU A 25 4.92 12.19 -9.35
CA LEU A 25 6.00 13.15 -9.11
C LEU A 25 6.06 14.21 -10.21
N SER A 26 5.84 13.84 -11.47
CA SER A 26 5.81 14.75 -12.60
C SER A 26 4.71 15.81 -12.45
N GLN A 27 3.51 15.42 -11.98
CA GLN A 27 2.44 16.37 -11.67
C GLN A 27 2.82 17.35 -10.55
N LEU A 28 3.67 16.93 -9.62
CA LEU A 28 4.23 17.78 -8.56
C LEU A 28 5.43 18.62 -9.02
N GLY A 29 5.83 18.54 -10.29
CA GLY A 29 7.03 19.20 -10.82
C GLY A 29 8.34 18.61 -10.30
N LEU A 30 8.31 17.35 -9.85
CA LEU A 30 9.45 16.64 -9.29
C LEU A 30 9.87 15.49 -10.21
N ASN A 31 11.16 15.18 -10.21
CA ASN A 31 11.65 13.93 -10.78
C ASN A 31 12.00 12.93 -9.66
N PRO A 32 12.08 11.63 -9.95
CA PRO A 32 12.42 10.61 -8.97
C PRO A 32 13.73 10.86 -8.21
N THR A 33 14.74 11.40 -8.89
CA THR A 33 16.04 11.71 -8.27
C THR A 33 15.91 12.79 -7.19
N THR A 34 15.11 13.83 -7.44
CA THR A 34 14.83 14.90 -6.47
C THR A 34 14.07 14.35 -5.27
N ALA A 35 13.04 13.52 -5.51
CA ALA A 35 12.27 12.88 -4.43
C ALA A 35 13.15 11.98 -3.54
N ILE A 36 14.02 11.15 -4.13
CA ILE A 36 14.97 10.32 -3.39
C ILE A 36 15.94 11.18 -2.57
N ASN A 37 16.47 12.26 -3.14
CA ASN A 37 17.34 13.18 -2.41
C ASN A 37 16.61 13.87 -1.24
N MET A 38 15.34 14.24 -1.41
CA MET A 38 14.52 14.78 -0.33
C MET A 38 14.31 13.76 0.78
N PHE A 39 14.04 12.50 0.43
CA PHE A 39 13.93 11.39 1.37
C PHE A 39 15.19 11.25 2.24
N TYR A 40 16.38 11.19 1.63
CA TYR A 40 17.65 11.12 2.38
C TYR A 40 17.87 12.35 3.28
N LYS A 41 17.59 13.55 2.78
CA LYS A 41 17.74 14.78 3.58
C LYS A 41 16.82 14.77 4.79
N ARG A 42 15.59 14.27 4.64
CA ARG A 42 14.64 14.19 5.75
C ARG A 42 15.08 13.18 6.81
N ILE A 43 15.63 12.04 6.40
CA ILE A 43 16.23 11.07 7.33
C ILE A 43 17.35 11.70 8.15
N VAL A 44 18.26 12.42 7.48
CA VAL A 44 19.39 13.07 8.17
C VAL A 44 18.91 14.17 9.11
N ALA A 45 17.90 14.94 8.71
CA ALA A 45 17.36 16.04 9.52
C ALA A 45 16.64 15.54 10.78
N ASP A 46 15.84 14.47 10.66
CA ASP A 46 15.00 13.98 11.76
C ASP A 46 15.65 12.85 12.56
N ALA A 47 16.79 12.32 12.10
CA ALA A 47 17.42 11.09 12.60
C ALA A 47 16.43 9.90 12.69
N ALA A 48 15.43 9.87 11.80
CA ALA A 48 14.33 8.91 11.78
C ALA A 48 13.82 8.71 10.34
N LEU A 49 13.02 7.66 10.12
CA LEU A 49 12.34 7.49 8.84
C LEU A 49 11.32 8.63 8.63
N PRO A 50 11.19 9.16 7.40
CA PRO A 50 10.29 10.28 7.10
C PRO A 50 8.83 9.83 6.96
N PHE A 51 8.51 8.68 7.52
CA PHE A 51 7.18 8.11 7.70
C PHE A 51 7.23 7.17 8.90
N LYS A 52 6.09 6.98 9.58
CA LYS A 52 6.01 6.02 10.68
C LYS A 52 5.94 4.61 10.08
N PRO A 53 6.88 3.70 10.40
CA PRO A 53 6.83 2.31 9.93
C PRO A 53 5.80 1.52 10.77
N ALA A 54 4.56 1.96 10.72
CA ALA A 54 3.44 1.36 11.43
C ALA A 54 2.21 1.43 10.53
N LEU A 55 1.39 0.38 10.58
CA LEU A 55 0.08 0.41 9.94
C LEU A 55 -0.73 1.57 10.52
N SER A 56 -1.31 2.37 9.64
CA SER A 56 -2.37 3.32 9.95
C SER A 56 -3.56 2.60 10.58
N GLU A 57 -4.43 3.35 11.25
CA GLU A 57 -5.65 2.80 11.83
C GLU A 57 -6.52 2.11 10.77
N ALA A 58 -6.65 2.71 9.59
CA ALA A 58 -7.36 2.13 8.46
C ALA A 58 -6.72 0.81 8.00
N GLU A 59 -5.39 0.75 7.87
CA GLU A 59 -4.70 -0.49 7.50
C GLU A 59 -4.82 -1.57 8.58
N ARG A 60 -4.84 -1.19 9.86
CA ARG A 60 -5.08 -2.11 10.99
C ARG A 60 -6.50 -2.63 11.00
N ALA A 61 -7.48 -1.76 10.73
CA ALA A 61 -8.88 -2.14 10.63
C ALA A 61 -9.09 -3.10 9.47
N ASN A 62 -8.52 -2.79 8.30
CA ASN A 62 -8.55 -3.67 7.14
C ASN A 62 -7.86 -5.02 7.43
N LEU A 63 -6.68 -5.01 8.07
CA LEU A 63 -6.01 -6.24 8.47
C LEU A 63 -6.84 -7.06 9.46
N SER A 64 -7.52 -6.40 10.40
CA SER A 64 -8.41 -7.06 11.36
C SER A 64 -9.62 -7.67 10.68
N LEU A 65 -10.24 -6.95 9.73
CA LEU A 65 -11.32 -7.46 8.90
C LEU A 65 -10.85 -8.69 8.11
N LEU A 66 -9.74 -8.59 7.37
CA LEU A 66 -9.17 -9.69 6.59
C LEU A 66 -8.84 -10.92 7.47
N LYS A 67 -8.45 -10.72 8.73
CA LYS A 67 -8.23 -11.82 9.68
C LYS A 67 -9.53 -12.44 10.15
N ALA A 68 -10.54 -11.64 10.46
CA ALA A 68 -11.85 -12.13 10.88
C ALA A 68 -12.56 -12.89 9.75
N THR A 69 -12.47 -12.40 8.51
CA THR A 69 -13.09 -13.04 7.35
C THR A 69 -12.39 -14.30 6.88
N LYS A 70 -11.14 -14.55 7.30
CA LYS A 70 -10.39 -15.77 6.92
C LYS A 70 -11.00 -17.05 7.47
N GLU A 71 -11.61 -16.98 8.65
CA GLU A 71 -12.26 -18.14 9.28
C GLU A 71 -13.79 -18.08 9.15
N THR A 72 -14.32 -17.06 8.47
CA THR A 72 -15.75 -17.00 8.17
C THR A 72 -16.06 -18.00 7.05
N PRO A 73 -17.02 -18.91 7.23
CA PRO A 73 -17.46 -19.80 6.17
C PRO A 73 -17.94 -18.96 4.99
N VAL A 74 -17.33 -19.15 3.82
CA VAL A 74 -17.82 -18.55 2.57
C VAL A 74 -18.71 -19.58 1.90
N THR A 75 -20.01 -19.28 1.82
CA THR A 75 -20.96 -20.08 1.02
C THR A 75 -20.95 -19.52 -0.41
N GLU A 76 -20.43 -20.30 -1.36
CA GLU A 76 -20.53 -19.97 -2.78
C GLU A 76 -21.88 -20.45 -3.33
N PHE A 77 -22.73 -19.51 -3.75
CA PHE A 77 -23.99 -19.82 -4.44
C PHE A 77 -23.79 -19.81 -5.95
N LYS A 78 -24.32 -20.83 -6.63
CA LYS A 78 -24.14 -21.00 -8.08
C LYS A 78 -25.23 -20.33 -8.90
N ASP A 79 -26.41 -20.12 -8.32
CA ASP A 79 -27.54 -19.49 -8.99
C ASP A 79 -28.53 -18.80 -8.04
N ALA A 80 -29.44 -18.01 -8.62
CA ALA A 80 -30.39 -17.19 -7.88
C ALA A 80 -31.42 -18.01 -7.08
N LYS A 81 -31.63 -19.29 -7.43
CA LYS A 81 -32.55 -20.17 -6.71
C LYS A 81 -31.92 -20.65 -5.41
N GLU A 82 -30.64 -21.04 -5.43
CA GLU A 82 -29.89 -21.38 -4.22
C GLU A 82 -29.82 -20.21 -3.22
N VAL A 83 -29.69 -18.97 -3.71
CA VAL A 83 -29.73 -17.77 -2.85
C VAL A 83 -31.11 -17.57 -2.22
N ALA A 84 -32.18 -17.77 -2.99
CA ALA A 84 -33.55 -17.61 -2.49
C ALA A 84 -33.92 -18.71 -1.47
N ASP A 85 -33.45 -19.94 -1.69
CA ASP A 85 -33.69 -21.04 -0.77
C ASP A 85 -32.92 -20.81 0.56
N TRP A 86 -31.67 -20.33 0.49
CA TRP A 86 -30.87 -19.93 1.66
C TRP A 86 -31.53 -18.81 2.49
N LEU A 87 -31.97 -17.72 1.83
CA LEU A 87 -32.62 -16.58 2.50
C LEU A 87 -33.94 -16.92 3.22
N ASN A 88 -34.55 -18.05 2.90
CA ASN A 88 -35.83 -18.47 3.44
C ASN A 88 -35.71 -19.69 4.38
N ASP A 89 -34.49 -20.15 4.68
CA ASP A 89 -34.26 -21.27 5.58
C ASP A 89 -34.44 -20.84 7.06
N PRO A 90 -35.41 -21.41 7.80
CA PRO A 90 -35.68 -21.03 9.19
C PRO A 90 -34.64 -21.53 10.20
N ASP A 91 -33.70 -22.39 9.79
CA ASP A 91 -32.66 -22.95 10.67
C ASP A 91 -31.31 -22.17 10.60
N GLU A 92 -31.20 -21.16 9.73
CA GLU A 92 -30.09 -20.19 9.71
C GLU A 92 -30.40 -18.97 10.58
N ASP A 93 -30.34 -19.15 11.90
CA ASP A 93 -30.31 -18.07 12.92
C ASP A 93 -28.89 -17.84 13.46
#